data_AF-A0A8T4TCN3-F1
#
_entry.id   AF-A0A8T4TCN3-F1
#
_cell.length_a   1.000
_cell.length_b   1.000
_cell.length_c   1.000
_cell.angle_alpha   90.00
_cell.angle_beta   90.00
_cell.angle_gamma   90.00
#
_symmetry.space_group_name_H-M   'P 1'
#
loop_
_entity.id
_entity.type
_entity.pdbx_description
1 polymer ?
#
loop_
_entity_poly.entity_id
_entity_poly.type
_entity_poly.pdbx_seq_one_letter_code
_entity_poly.pdbx_strand_id
1 'polypeptide(L)'
;MFESLAKSLIGSFPNLRNNLQSAGIYIKPEDYLKKVISLSLLATLGLGIALFLVLLKSENLVLMFMIIPLFAVVFFMLINRPKSTAKKRINEVDSEIVFAGRHILVEMSAGVPLFNALVSASQSYRKIGKHIEEIIKKTETGKPLDTAINEVIETTPSVNFRKMMWQILNALRTGGDVSQALESITEQISKEQVIALKTYERKLNPLVMFYLMVAIILPSLGISMFSLLSTFLGIKVGTGTLIGVLLFLVVIQFMFMNIIRSSRPGVTA
;
A
#
# COMPACT_ATOMS: atom_id res chain seq x y z
N MET A 1 6.14 -28.30 -15.70
CA MET A 1 7.02 -27.12 -15.94
C MET A 1 6.79 -26.00 -14.94
N PHE A 2 5.57 -25.47 -14.76
CA PHE A 2 5.33 -24.39 -13.78
C PHE A 2 5.52 -24.81 -12.32
N GLU A 3 5.29 -26.08 -11.99
CA GLU A 3 5.50 -26.60 -10.62
C GLU A 3 6.98 -26.73 -10.24
N SER A 4 7.85 -27.17 -11.17
CA SER A 4 9.28 -27.25 -10.93
C SER A 4 9.92 -25.86 -10.81
N LEU A 5 9.47 -24.89 -11.62
CA LEU A 5 9.89 -23.49 -11.54
C LEU A 5 9.41 -22.83 -10.25
N ALA A 6 8.16 -23.03 -9.84
CA ALA A 6 7.65 -22.52 -8.57
C ALA A 6 8.45 -23.10 -7.39
N LYS A 7 8.71 -24.41 -7.38
CA LYS A 7 9.44 -25.08 -6.30
C LYS A 7 10.90 -24.58 -6.17
N SER A 8 11.54 -24.24 -7.28
CA SER A 8 12.89 -23.65 -7.30
C SER A 8 12.90 -22.17 -6.86
N LEU A 9 11.86 -21.40 -7.21
CA LEU A 9 11.76 -19.96 -6.91
C LEU A 9 11.24 -19.64 -5.51
N ILE A 10 10.64 -20.60 -4.78
CA ILE A 10 10.20 -20.39 -3.38
C ILE A 10 11.38 -19.96 -2.49
N GLY A 11 12.58 -20.49 -2.73
CA GLY A 11 13.79 -20.13 -1.97
C GLY A 11 14.16 -18.65 -2.07
N SER A 12 13.82 -17.98 -3.19
CA SER A 12 14.05 -16.55 -3.39
C SER A 12 13.00 -15.66 -2.70
N PHE A 13 11.88 -16.22 -2.25
CA PHE A 13 10.78 -15.48 -1.61
C PHE A 13 10.36 -16.10 -0.25
N PRO A 14 11.27 -16.17 0.74
CA PRO A 14 11.00 -16.81 2.03
C PRO A 14 9.84 -16.16 2.80
N ASN A 15 9.63 -14.85 2.62
CA ASN A 15 8.59 -14.09 3.31
C ASN A 15 7.19 -14.18 2.65
N LEU A 16 7.04 -14.92 1.55
CA LEU A 16 5.77 -15.01 0.83
C LEU A 16 4.66 -15.62 1.70
N ARG A 17 4.99 -16.62 2.52
CA ARG A 17 4.04 -17.24 3.46
C ARG A 17 3.47 -16.21 4.44
N ASN A 18 4.33 -15.44 5.07
CA ASN A 18 3.94 -14.41 6.04
C ASN A 18 3.11 -13.30 5.38
N ASN A 19 3.48 -12.91 4.15
CA ASN A 19 2.73 -11.91 3.39
C ASN A 19 1.33 -12.39 2.97
N LEU A 20 1.18 -13.68 2.60
CA LEU A 20 -0.12 -14.27 2.25
C LEU A 20 -1.02 -14.38 3.47
N GLN A 21 -0.49 -14.84 4.60
CA GLN A 21 -1.22 -14.90 5.87
C GLN A 21 -1.65 -13.50 6.33
N SER A 22 -0.74 -12.53 6.29
CA SER A 22 -1.04 -11.13 6.65
C SER A 22 -2.04 -10.48 5.67
N ALA A 23 -2.13 -10.97 4.44
CA ALA A 23 -3.11 -10.53 3.44
C ALA A 23 -4.48 -11.21 3.61
N GLY A 24 -4.63 -12.20 4.49
CA GLY A 24 -5.84 -13.02 4.61
C GLY A 24 -6.06 -13.97 3.42
N ILE A 25 -4.98 -14.35 2.72
CA ILE A 25 -5.02 -15.26 1.58
C ILE A 25 -4.61 -16.65 2.06
N TYR A 26 -5.58 -17.55 2.20
CA TYR A 26 -5.39 -18.94 2.64
C TYR A 26 -5.01 -19.87 1.48
N ILE A 27 -3.94 -19.53 0.76
CA ILE A 27 -3.43 -20.34 -0.36
C ILE A 27 -1.99 -20.74 -0.01
N LYS A 28 -1.58 -21.97 -0.33
CA LYS A 28 -0.19 -22.40 -0.14
C LYS A 28 0.75 -21.49 -0.97
N PRO A 29 1.92 -21.11 -0.44
CA PRO A 29 2.86 -20.25 -1.17
C PRO A 29 3.24 -20.78 -2.56
N GLU A 30 3.31 -22.10 -2.70
CA GLU A 30 3.65 -22.80 -3.94
C GLU A 30 2.56 -22.63 -5.00
N ASP A 31 1.30 -22.80 -4.61
CA ASP A 31 0.13 -22.62 -5.48
C ASP A 31 -0.04 -21.16 -5.89
N TYR A 32 0.22 -20.22 -4.97
CA TYR A 32 0.22 -18.80 -5.28
C TYR A 32 1.32 -18.45 -6.30
N LEU A 33 2.53 -18.98 -6.12
CA LEU A 33 3.64 -18.72 -7.03
C LEU A 33 3.38 -19.31 -8.42
N LYS A 34 2.79 -20.51 -8.52
CA LYS A 34 2.32 -21.10 -9.78
C LYS A 34 1.30 -20.19 -10.47
N LYS A 35 0.35 -19.64 -9.71
CA LYS A 35 -0.64 -18.69 -10.24
C LYS A 35 0.01 -17.38 -10.71
N VAL A 36 0.99 -16.86 -9.98
CA VAL A 36 1.75 -15.66 -10.38
C VAL A 36 2.52 -15.89 -11.68
N ILE A 37 3.26 -16.99 -11.79
CA ILE A 37 4.06 -17.31 -12.99
C ILE A 37 3.14 -17.51 -14.20
N SER A 38 2.05 -18.24 -14.05
CA SER A 38 1.10 -18.47 -15.16
C SER A 38 0.43 -17.18 -15.62
N LEU A 39 -0.05 -16.35 -14.67
CA LEU A 39 -0.70 -15.09 -14.99
C LEU A 39 0.28 -14.07 -15.59
N SER A 40 1.53 -14.01 -15.10
CA SER A 40 2.54 -13.11 -15.65
C SER A 40 2.94 -13.51 -17.07
N LEU A 41 3.04 -14.82 -17.34
CA LEU A 41 3.32 -15.32 -18.68
C LEU A 41 2.18 -14.97 -19.65
N LEU A 42 0.93 -15.21 -19.26
CA LEU A 42 -0.25 -14.89 -20.07
C LEU A 42 -0.36 -13.37 -20.34
N ALA A 43 -0.16 -12.54 -19.32
CA ALA A 43 -0.20 -11.09 -19.47
C ALA A 43 0.94 -10.58 -20.39
N THR A 44 2.13 -11.15 -20.28
CA THR A 44 3.27 -10.80 -21.13
C THR A 44 3.03 -11.23 -22.58
N LEU A 45 2.47 -12.41 -22.82
CA LEU A 45 2.10 -12.86 -24.16
C LEU A 45 1.03 -11.96 -24.77
N GLY A 46 -0.03 -11.63 -24.02
CA GLY A 46 -1.09 -10.73 -24.50
C GLY A 46 -0.57 -9.34 -24.86
N LEU A 47 0.25 -8.74 -24.00
CA LEU A 47 0.88 -7.45 -24.27
C LEU A 47 1.92 -7.54 -25.40
N GLY A 48 2.67 -8.63 -25.49
CA GLY A 48 3.62 -8.90 -26.56
C GLY A 48 2.95 -9.00 -27.93
N ILE A 49 1.81 -9.68 -28.02
CA ILE A 49 1.00 -9.75 -29.25
C ILE A 49 0.46 -8.36 -29.62
N ALA A 50 -0.04 -7.60 -28.64
CA ALA A 50 -0.52 -6.23 -28.89
C ALA A 50 0.60 -5.32 -29.42
N LEU A 51 1.80 -5.40 -28.83
CA LEU A 51 2.98 -4.66 -29.29
C LEU A 51 3.43 -5.12 -30.68
N PHE A 52 3.40 -6.42 -30.95
CA PHE A 52 3.74 -6.99 -32.25
C PHE A 52 2.79 -6.50 -33.37
N LEU A 53 1.48 -6.43 -33.09
CA LEU A 53 0.50 -5.88 -34.03
C LEU A 53 0.74 -4.40 -34.35
N VAL A 54 1.22 -3.62 -33.39
CA VAL A 54 1.62 -2.21 -33.59
C VAL A 54 2.90 -2.12 -34.44
N LEU A 55 3.84 -3.04 -34.23
CA LEU A 55 5.11 -3.13 -34.96
C LEU A 55 4.90 -3.45 -36.45
N LEU A 56 3.90 -4.27 -36.81
CA LEU A 56 3.55 -4.52 -38.22
C LEU A 56 3.16 -3.24 -38.99
N LYS A 57 2.76 -2.17 -38.28
CA LYS A 57 2.43 -0.87 -38.88
C LYS A 57 3.57 0.15 -38.82
N SER A 58 4.65 -0.16 -38.11
CA SER A 58 5.74 0.77 -37.80
C SER A 58 7.07 0.05 -38.01
N GLU A 59 7.86 0.46 -39.01
CA GLU A 59 9.19 -0.13 -39.32
C GLU A 59 10.27 0.09 -38.24
N ASN A 60 9.87 0.50 -37.03
CA ASN A 60 10.75 0.88 -35.95
C ASN A 60 11.08 -0.31 -35.03
N LEU A 61 12.19 -1.00 -35.31
CA LEU A 61 12.68 -2.19 -34.60
C LEU A 61 12.99 -1.95 -33.11
N VAL A 62 13.17 -0.70 -32.69
CA VAL A 62 13.50 -0.32 -31.30
C VAL A 62 12.41 -0.77 -30.30
N LEU A 63 11.16 -0.90 -30.73
CA LEU A 63 10.03 -1.31 -29.89
C LEU A 63 10.13 -2.77 -29.40
N MET A 64 10.89 -3.66 -30.08
CA MET A 64 11.08 -5.05 -29.63
C MET A 64 11.89 -5.16 -28.32
N PHE A 65 12.82 -4.24 -28.08
CA PHE A 65 13.65 -4.25 -26.87
C PHE A 65 12.84 -3.92 -25.60
N MET A 66 11.65 -3.31 -25.72
CA MET A 66 10.77 -3.02 -24.58
C MET A 66 10.02 -4.25 -24.05
N ILE A 67 9.97 -5.37 -24.79
CA ILE A 67 9.25 -6.58 -24.37
C ILE A 67 10.00 -7.35 -23.27
N ILE A 68 11.34 -7.32 -23.29
CA ILE A 68 12.20 -8.03 -22.34
C ILE A 68 11.99 -7.56 -20.88
N PRO A 69 11.97 -6.25 -20.57
CA PRO A 69 11.71 -5.80 -19.19
C PRO A 69 10.24 -5.99 -18.75
N LEU A 70 9.30 -6.17 -19.69
CA LEU A 70 7.87 -6.21 -19.40
C LEU A 70 7.50 -7.42 -18.52
N PHE A 71 8.07 -8.60 -18.81
CA PHE A 71 7.85 -9.79 -17.98
C PHE A 71 8.32 -9.56 -16.55
N ALA A 72 9.53 -8.99 -16.38
CA ALA A 72 10.10 -8.71 -15.08
C ALA A 72 9.23 -7.72 -14.29
N VAL A 73 8.73 -6.68 -14.94
CA VAL A 73 7.84 -5.68 -14.32
C VAL A 73 6.51 -6.32 -13.88
N VAL A 74 5.85 -7.06 -14.76
CA VAL A 74 4.55 -7.71 -14.46
C VAL A 74 4.70 -8.77 -13.36
N PHE A 75 5.75 -9.59 -13.44
CA PHE A 75 6.06 -10.59 -12.42
C PHE A 75 6.32 -9.95 -11.06
N PHE A 76 7.15 -8.90 -11.02
CA PHE A 76 7.47 -8.19 -9.78
C PHE A 76 6.25 -7.47 -9.18
N MET A 77 5.33 -6.99 -10.02
CA MET A 77 4.08 -6.39 -9.56
C MET A 77 3.14 -7.43 -8.92
N LEU A 78 3.00 -8.61 -9.52
CA LEU A 78 2.11 -9.68 -9.04
C LEU A 78 2.62 -10.35 -7.76
N ILE A 79 3.93 -10.58 -7.66
CA ILE A 79 4.52 -11.20 -6.47
C ILE A 79 4.46 -10.29 -5.24
N ASN A 80 4.52 -8.97 -5.44
CA ASN A 80 4.42 -7.99 -4.36
C ASN A 80 2.97 -7.62 -4.00
N ARG A 81 1.99 -8.10 -4.75
CA ARG A 81 0.56 -7.81 -4.53
C ARG A 81 0.05 -8.23 -3.14
N PRO A 82 0.39 -9.42 -2.58
CA PRO A 82 -0.05 -9.82 -1.25
C PRO A 82 0.51 -8.89 -0.18
N LYS A 83 1.79 -8.52 -0.29
CA LYS A 83 2.45 -7.57 0.62
C LYS A 83 1.74 -6.20 0.61
N SER A 84 1.38 -5.71 -0.57
CA SER A 84 0.63 -4.46 -0.72
C SER A 84 -0.78 -4.56 -0.11
N THR A 85 -1.47 -5.69 -0.32
CA THR A 85 -2.81 -5.93 0.21
C THR A 85 -2.81 -6.04 1.74
N ALA A 86 -1.85 -6.78 2.29
CA ALA A 86 -1.62 -6.89 3.74
C ALA A 86 -1.36 -5.51 4.35
N LYS A 87 -0.45 -4.73 3.75
CA LYS A 87 -0.16 -3.36 4.20
C LYS A 87 -1.40 -2.46 4.14
N LYS A 88 -2.21 -2.56 3.09
CA LYS A 88 -3.46 -1.80 2.97
C LYS A 88 -4.43 -2.15 4.10
N ARG A 89 -4.60 -3.44 4.41
CA ARG A 89 -5.46 -3.90 5.52
C ARG A 89 -4.97 -3.41 6.87
N ILE A 90 -3.66 -3.40 7.11
CA ILE A 90 -3.06 -2.82 8.33
C ILE A 90 -3.34 -1.33 8.41
N ASN A 91 -3.11 -0.59 7.32
CA ASN A 91 -3.37 0.85 7.28
C ASN A 91 -4.86 1.17 7.52
N GLU A 92 -5.79 0.34 7.02
CA GLU A 92 -7.22 0.49 7.26
C GLU A 92 -7.62 0.28 8.73
N VAL A 93 -6.88 -0.54 9.48
CA VAL A 93 -7.06 -0.67 10.94
C VAL A 93 -6.45 0.55 11.64
N ASP A 94 -5.24 0.94 11.24
CA ASP A 94 -4.53 2.09 11.81
C ASP A 94 -5.24 3.42 11.54
N SER A 95 -6.06 3.53 10.50
CA SER A 95 -6.85 4.73 10.22
C SER A 95 -8.03 4.91 11.17
N GLU A 96 -8.61 3.83 11.67
CA GLU A 96 -9.73 3.87 12.62
C GLU A 96 -9.26 3.92 14.08
N ILE A 97 -7.97 3.67 14.34
CA ILE A 97 -7.48 3.40 15.70
C ILE A 97 -7.62 4.57 16.66
N VAL A 98 -7.32 5.79 16.24
CA VAL A 98 -7.42 6.97 17.12
C VAL A 98 -8.88 7.27 17.43
N PHE A 99 -9.77 7.11 16.45
CA PHE A 99 -11.20 7.30 16.64
C PHE A 99 -11.78 6.25 17.58
N ALA A 100 -11.46 4.97 17.37
CA ALA A 100 -11.87 3.89 18.26
C ALA A 100 -11.31 4.03 19.68
N GLY A 101 -10.03 4.40 19.82
CA GLY A 101 -9.41 4.67 21.12
C GLY A 101 -10.12 5.80 21.87
N ARG A 102 -10.43 6.91 21.19
CA ARG A 102 -11.20 8.02 21.77
C ARG A 102 -12.63 7.63 22.13
N HIS A 103 -13.30 6.82 21.30
CA HIS A 103 -14.64 6.31 21.62
C HIS A 103 -14.61 5.50 22.92
N ILE A 104 -13.72 4.51 23.01
CA ILE A 104 -13.58 3.69 24.22
C ILE A 104 -13.27 4.59 25.44
N LEU A 105 -12.37 5.56 25.29
CA LEU A 105 -12.05 6.51 26.37
C LEU A 105 -13.25 7.30 26.85
N VAL A 106 -14.03 7.88 25.94
CA VAL A 106 -15.22 8.68 26.30
C VAL A 106 -16.22 7.83 27.07
N GLU A 107 -16.45 6.58 26.66
CA GLU A 107 -17.35 5.66 27.38
C GLU A 107 -16.79 5.28 28.75
N MET A 108 -15.50 4.98 28.85
CA MET A 108 -14.85 4.67 30.12
C MET A 108 -14.87 5.85 31.09
N SER A 109 -14.63 7.08 30.60
CA SER A 109 -14.75 8.32 31.37
C SER A 109 -16.20 8.57 31.83
N ALA A 110 -17.20 8.07 31.11
CA ALA A 110 -18.60 8.10 31.51
C ALA A 110 -18.98 6.97 32.50
N GLY A 111 -18.02 6.16 32.96
CA GLY A 111 -18.23 5.07 33.91
C GLY A 111 -18.67 3.75 33.26
N VAL A 112 -18.61 3.63 31.93
CA VAL A 112 -18.91 2.37 31.23
C VAL A 112 -17.75 1.39 31.47
N PRO A 113 -18.02 0.14 31.89
CA PRO A 113 -16.98 -0.88 32.03
C PRO A 113 -16.24 -1.12 30.71
N LEU A 114 -14.92 -1.30 30.77
CA LEU A 114 -14.04 -1.51 29.60
C LEU A 114 -14.60 -2.54 28.61
N PHE A 115 -15.09 -3.68 29.09
CA PHE A 115 -15.65 -4.72 28.22
C PHE A 115 -16.82 -4.20 27.37
N ASN A 116 -17.75 -3.47 27.98
CA ASN A 116 -18.89 -2.88 27.27
C ASN A 116 -18.42 -1.79 26.29
N ALA A 117 -17.39 -1.03 26.67
CA ALA A 117 -16.83 -0.02 25.79
C ALA A 117 -16.14 -0.64 24.55
N LEU A 118 -15.46 -1.77 24.73
CA LEU A 118 -14.92 -2.57 23.62
C LEU A 118 -16.04 -3.11 22.72
N VAL A 119 -17.16 -3.58 23.30
CA VAL A 119 -18.33 -4.04 22.53
C VAL A 119 -18.90 -2.91 21.68
N SER A 120 -19.14 -1.73 22.26
CA SER A 120 -19.64 -0.54 21.56
C SER A 120 -18.72 -0.11 20.41
N ALA A 121 -17.41 -0.06 20.66
CA ALA A 121 -16.42 0.25 19.64
C ALA A 121 -16.37 -0.84 18.54
N SER A 122 -16.51 -2.12 18.88
CA SER A 122 -16.49 -3.20 17.88
C SER A 122 -17.60 -3.09 16.84
N GLN A 123 -18.77 -2.59 17.25
CA GLN A 123 -19.94 -2.41 16.38
C GLN A 123 -19.86 -1.12 15.55
N SER A 124 -19.23 -0.08 16.10
CA SER A 124 -19.14 1.25 15.48
C SER A 124 -18.06 1.33 14.39
N TYR A 125 -17.02 0.49 14.46
CA TYR A 125 -15.89 0.54 13.53
C TYR A 125 -15.74 -0.75 12.71
N ARG A 126 -15.63 -0.63 11.39
CA ARG A 126 -15.67 -1.80 10.50
C ARG A 126 -14.34 -2.57 10.44
N LYS A 127 -13.19 -1.88 10.51
CA LYS A 127 -11.87 -2.47 10.27
C LYS A 127 -11.23 -2.87 11.59
N ILE A 128 -11.10 -1.92 12.51
CA ILE A 128 -10.57 -2.21 13.84
C ILE A 128 -11.56 -3.03 14.67
N GLY A 129 -12.88 -2.82 14.49
CA GLY A 129 -13.90 -3.56 15.23
C GLY A 129 -13.85 -5.07 15.02
N LYS A 130 -13.39 -5.56 13.86
CA LYS A 130 -13.15 -7.01 13.64
C LYS A 130 -12.10 -7.61 14.57
N HIS A 131 -11.06 -6.83 14.91
CA HIS A 131 -10.02 -7.26 15.83
C HIS A 131 -10.51 -7.19 17.28
N ILE A 132 -11.32 -6.17 17.61
CA ILE A 132 -11.94 -6.06 18.93
C ILE A 132 -12.99 -7.17 19.14
N GLU A 133 -13.77 -7.50 18.11
CA GLU A 133 -14.75 -8.59 18.13
C GLU A 133 -14.08 -9.95 18.41
N GLU A 134 -12.85 -10.17 17.94
CA GLU A 134 -12.10 -11.38 18.28
C GLU A 134 -11.76 -11.47 19.77
N ILE A 135 -11.43 -10.34 20.41
CA ILE A 135 -11.22 -10.24 21.86
C ILE A 135 -12.54 -10.55 22.58
N ILE A 136 -13.63 -9.90 22.17
CA ILE A 136 -14.96 -10.07 22.77
C ILE A 136 -15.40 -11.52 22.71
N LYS A 137 -15.33 -12.16 21.53
CA LYS A 137 -15.71 -13.58 21.37
C LYS A 137 -14.94 -14.50 22.29
N LYS A 138 -13.61 -14.31 22.41
CA LYS A 138 -12.78 -15.09 23.33
C LYS A 138 -13.23 -14.89 24.78
N THR A 139 -13.54 -13.67 25.18
CA THR A 139 -14.04 -13.37 26.52
C THR A 139 -15.43 -13.97 26.79
N GLU A 140 -16.36 -13.87 25.83
CA GLU A 140 -17.69 -14.49 25.91
C GLU A 140 -17.62 -16.02 26.02
N THR A 141 -16.61 -16.65 25.42
CA THR A 141 -16.36 -18.10 25.58
C THR A 141 -15.79 -18.48 26.96
N GLY A 142 -15.69 -17.53 27.90
CA GLY A 142 -15.27 -17.76 29.28
C GLY A 142 -13.79 -17.49 29.55
N LYS A 143 -13.02 -16.97 28.58
CA LYS A 143 -11.63 -16.57 28.84
C LYS A 143 -11.57 -15.23 29.58
N PRO A 144 -10.65 -15.04 30.55
CA PRO A 144 -10.37 -13.73 31.12
C PRO A 144 -10.01 -12.69 30.04
N LEU A 145 -10.50 -11.45 30.21
CA LEU A 145 -10.31 -10.37 29.23
C LEU A 145 -8.83 -10.09 28.94
N ASP A 146 -7.99 -10.10 29.97
CA ASP A 146 -6.54 -9.89 29.83
C ASP A 146 -5.88 -11.00 28.98
N THR A 147 -6.30 -12.25 29.16
CA THR A 147 -5.82 -13.40 28.39
C THR A 147 -6.30 -13.32 26.93
N ALA A 148 -7.57 -12.96 26.72
CA ALA A 148 -8.13 -12.76 25.38
C ALA A 148 -7.39 -11.65 24.62
N ILE A 149 -7.11 -10.52 25.28
CA ILE A 149 -6.33 -9.42 24.71
C ILE A 149 -4.93 -9.91 24.33
N ASN A 150 -4.24 -10.65 25.21
CA ASN A 150 -2.88 -11.13 24.94
C ASN A 150 -2.80 -12.02 23.67
N GLU A 151 -3.76 -12.95 23.49
CA GLU A 151 -3.79 -13.82 22.30
C GLU A 151 -4.01 -13.02 20.99
N VAL A 152 -4.82 -11.96 21.03
CA VAL A 152 -5.11 -11.14 19.82
C VAL A 152 -3.95 -10.19 19.50
N ILE A 153 -3.23 -9.71 20.51
CA ILE A 153 -2.00 -8.90 20.34
C ILE A 153 -0.92 -9.69 19.58
N GLU A 154 -0.75 -10.98 19.89
CA GLU A 154 0.26 -11.84 19.28
C GLU A 154 0.00 -12.12 17.78
N THR A 155 -1.26 -12.16 17.40
CA THR A 155 -1.68 -12.49 16.02
C THR A 155 -1.93 -11.27 15.14
N THR A 156 -2.10 -10.09 15.74
CA THR A 156 -2.41 -8.86 14.98
C THR A 156 -1.18 -8.30 14.25
N PRO A 157 -1.30 -7.99 12.94
CA PRO A 157 -0.23 -7.37 12.16
C PRO A 157 -0.13 -5.85 12.31
N SER A 158 -1.15 -5.17 12.87
CA SER A 158 -1.10 -3.73 13.16
C SER A 158 -0.27 -3.47 14.42
N VAL A 159 0.79 -2.68 14.28
CA VAL A 159 1.66 -2.29 15.38
C VAL A 159 0.94 -1.34 16.34
N ASN A 160 0.12 -0.41 15.82
CA ASN A 160 -0.57 0.56 16.66
C ASN A 160 -1.70 -0.10 17.46
N PHE A 161 -2.45 -1.04 16.86
CA PHE A 161 -3.44 -1.84 17.57
C PHE A 161 -2.79 -2.65 18.69
N ARG A 162 -1.66 -3.30 18.37
CA ARG A 162 -0.85 -4.04 19.35
C ARG A 162 -0.43 -3.14 20.51
N LYS A 163 0.12 -1.96 20.24
CA LYS A 163 0.52 -0.98 21.27
C LYS A 163 -0.66 -0.59 22.16
N MET A 164 -1.79 -0.24 21.57
CA MET A 164 -2.99 0.20 22.30
C MET A 164 -3.53 -0.91 23.21
N MET A 165 -3.75 -2.10 22.67
CA MET A 165 -4.24 -3.24 23.44
C MET A 165 -3.24 -3.68 24.53
N TRP A 166 -1.93 -3.58 24.26
CA TRP A 166 -0.89 -3.90 25.25
C TRP A 166 -0.90 -2.93 26.43
N GLN A 167 -1.16 -1.64 26.21
CA GLN A 167 -1.31 -0.67 27.29
C GLN A 167 -2.55 -0.93 28.15
N ILE A 168 -3.68 -1.28 27.51
CA ILE A 168 -4.89 -1.74 28.22
C ILE A 168 -4.58 -3.00 29.04
N LEU A 169 -3.92 -3.99 28.43
CA LEU A 169 -3.55 -5.25 29.08
C LEU A 169 -2.69 -5.02 30.33
N ASN A 170 -1.68 -4.15 30.23
CA ASN A 170 -0.82 -3.85 31.35
C ASN A 170 -1.58 -3.19 32.49
N ALA A 171 -2.41 -2.18 32.20
CA ALA A 171 -3.22 -1.53 33.21
C ALA A 171 -4.19 -2.51 33.90
N LEU A 172 -4.81 -3.43 33.14
CA LEU A 172 -5.65 -4.49 33.70
C LEU A 172 -4.88 -5.41 34.65
N ARG A 173 -3.67 -5.85 34.25
CA ARG A 173 -2.87 -6.79 35.06
C ARG A 173 -2.28 -6.15 36.31
N THR A 174 -1.96 -4.86 36.26
CA THR A 174 -1.41 -4.14 37.42
C THR A 174 -2.50 -3.53 38.31
N GLY A 175 -3.77 -3.61 37.91
CA GLY A 175 -4.88 -2.93 38.60
C GLY A 175 -4.80 -1.40 38.49
N GLY A 176 -4.09 -0.89 37.49
CA GLY A 176 -3.97 0.55 37.22
C GLY A 176 -5.17 1.14 36.50
N ASP A 177 -5.16 2.46 36.30
CA ASP A 177 -6.20 3.16 35.56
C ASP A 177 -6.07 2.88 34.05
N VAL A 178 -6.99 2.07 33.53
CA VAL A 178 -7.06 1.74 32.10
C VAL A 178 -7.40 2.97 31.25
N SER A 179 -8.21 3.89 31.75
CA SER A 179 -8.58 5.12 31.02
C SER A 179 -7.34 5.98 30.81
N GLN A 180 -6.53 6.17 31.86
CA GLN A 180 -5.28 6.92 31.76
C GLN A 180 -4.27 6.27 30.80
N ALA A 181 -4.12 4.94 30.88
CA ALA A 181 -3.24 4.19 29.97
C ALA A 181 -3.69 4.31 28.50
N LEU A 182 -5.00 4.20 28.26
CA LEU A 182 -5.59 4.31 26.93
C LEU A 182 -5.51 5.75 26.39
N GLU A 183 -5.64 6.76 27.24
CA GLU A 183 -5.53 8.18 26.87
C GLU A 183 -4.12 8.48 26.38
N SER A 184 -3.12 8.11 27.19
CA SER A 184 -1.70 8.28 26.87
C SER A 184 -1.32 7.66 25.53
N ILE A 185 -1.71 6.39 25.30
CA ILE A 185 -1.37 5.72 24.03
C ILE A 185 -2.16 6.26 22.83
N THR A 186 -3.42 6.66 23.03
CA THR A 186 -4.24 7.26 21.96
C THR A 186 -3.67 8.61 21.55
N GLU A 187 -3.26 9.44 22.51
CA GLU A 187 -2.62 10.72 22.24
C GLU A 187 -1.25 10.53 21.56
N GLN A 188 -0.45 9.55 22.00
CA GLN A 188 0.81 9.20 21.35
C GLN A 188 0.59 8.79 19.89
N ILE A 189 -0.33 7.86 19.60
CA ILE A 189 -0.61 7.41 18.23
C ILE A 189 -1.13 8.59 17.38
N SER A 190 -1.99 9.45 17.94
CA SER A 190 -2.47 10.66 17.27
C SER A 190 -1.31 11.61 16.92
N LYS A 191 -0.37 11.84 17.84
CA LYS A 191 0.84 12.64 17.58
C LYS A 191 1.72 12.00 16.50
N GLU A 192 1.93 10.68 16.55
CA GLU A 192 2.67 9.92 15.53
C GLU A 192 2.02 10.09 14.13
N GLN A 193 0.69 10.02 14.02
CA GLN A 193 -0.04 10.25 12.77
C GLN A 193 0.13 11.68 12.23
N VAL A 194 0.05 12.70 13.09
CA VAL A 194 0.26 14.11 12.70
C VAL A 194 1.71 14.33 12.22
N ILE A 195 2.70 13.74 12.91
CA ILE A 195 4.10 13.82 12.50
C ILE A 195 4.32 13.11 11.15
N ALA A 196 3.69 11.97 10.94
CA ALA A 196 3.74 11.24 9.67
C ALA A 196 3.14 12.07 8.52
N LEU A 197 2.02 12.75 8.76
CA LEU A 197 1.39 13.64 7.77
C LEU A 197 2.30 14.83 7.44
N LYS A 198 2.84 15.53 8.44
CA LYS A 198 3.80 16.63 8.23
C LYS A 198 5.06 16.17 7.49
N THR A 199 5.54 14.98 7.79
CA THR A 199 6.70 14.39 7.09
C THR A 199 6.37 14.10 5.63
N TYR A 200 5.16 13.62 5.35
CA TYR A 200 4.68 13.41 4.00
C TYR A 200 4.58 14.74 3.23
N GLU A 201 3.99 15.78 3.81
CA GLU A 201 3.89 17.12 3.21
C GLU A 201 5.28 17.67 2.84
N ARG A 202 6.25 17.56 3.76
CA ARG A 202 7.65 17.97 3.53
C ARG A 202 8.31 17.22 2.37
N LYS A 203 7.97 15.95 2.16
CA LYS A 203 8.47 15.14 1.02
C LYS A 203 7.74 15.45 -0.28
N LEU A 204 6.45 15.78 -0.20
CA LEU A 204 5.63 16.09 -1.35
C LEU A 204 6.06 17.40 -2.03
N ASN A 205 6.40 18.43 -1.24
CA ASN A 205 6.78 19.74 -1.78
C ASN A 205 7.95 19.68 -2.81
N PRO A 206 9.14 19.12 -2.50
CA PRO A 206 10.22 19.02 -3.48
C PRO A 206 9.86 18.10 -4.66
N LEU A 207 9.04 17.07 -4.45
CA LEU A 207 8.59 16.18 -5.51
C LEU A 207 7.68 16.90 -6.51
N VAL A 208 6.80 17.79 -6.03
CA VAL A 208 5.98 18.67 -6.88
C VAL A 208 6.86 19.66 -7.63
N MET A 209 7.83 20.29 -6.98
CA MET A 209 8.78 21.19 -7.66
C MET A 209 9.55 20.47 -8.77
N PHE A 210 10.03 19.25 -8.50
CA PHE A 210 10.71 18.42 -9.50
C PHE A 210 9.78 18.05 -10.67
N TYR A 211 8.53 17.70 -10.39
CA TYR A 211 7.52 17.47 -11.42
C TYR A 211 7.29 18.71 -12.30
N LEU A 212 7.11 19.89 -11.70
CA LEU A 212 6.94 21.14 -12.44
C LEU A 212 8.15 21.40 -13.35
N MET A 213 9.37 21.22 -12.84
CA MET A 213 10.59 21.40 -13.63
C MET A 213 10.70 20.41 -14.78
N VAL A 214 10.67 19.09 -14.50
CA VAL A 214 11.02 18.06 -15.48
C VAL A 214 9.86 17.68 -16.41
N ALA A 215 8.62 17.65 -15.90
CA ALA A 215 7.48 17.20 -16.69
C ALA A 215 6.76 18.32 -17.43
N ILE A 216 6.94 19.59 -17.02
CA ILE A 216 6.25 20.74 -17.59
C ILE A 216 7.23 21.76 -18.17
N ILE A 217 8.12 22.33 -17.35
CA ILE A 217 8.99 23.45 -17.76
C ILE A 217 10.02 23.00 -18.80
N LEU A 218 10.82 21.97 -18.53
CA LEU A 218 11.85 21.47 -19.43
C LEU A 218 11.28 21.07 -20.81
N PRO A 219 10.19 20.29 -20.89
CA PRO A 219 9.54 19.98 -22.16
C PRO A 219 9.03 21.20 -22.90
N SER A 220 8.36 22.13 -22.21
CA SER A 220 7.81 23.34 -22.82
C SER A 220 8.92 24.21 -23.42
N LEU A 221 9.98 24.47 -22.65
CA LEU A 221 11.15 25.22 -23.12
C LEU A 221 11.91 24.45 -24.21
N GLY A 222 12.06 23.14 -24.07
CA GLY A 222 12.72 22.28 -25.04
C GLY A 222 12.02 22.30 -26.40
N ILE A 223 10.68 22.17 -26.42
CA ILE A 223 9.88 22.26 -27.64
C ILE A 223 9.98 23.66 -28.25
N SER A 224 9.89 24.71 -27.42
CA SER A 224 9.98 26.10 -27.88
C SER A 224 11.33 26.40 -28.52
N MET A 225 12.43 26.04 -27.85
CA MET A 225 13.79 26.21 -28.36
C MET A 225 14.04 25.36 -29.60
N PHE A 226 13.59 24.10 -29.59
CA PHE A 226 13.72 23.22 -30.75
C PHE A 226 12.95 23.76 -31.96
N SER A 227 11.77 24.35 -31.75
CA SER A 227 10.99 25.01 -32.81
C SER A 227 11.69 26.25 -33.37
N LEU A 228 12.36 27.05 -32.53
CA LEU A 228 13.14 28.20 -32.98
C LEU A 228 14.36 27.73 -33.79
N LEU A 229 15.14 26.79 -33.25
CA LEU A 229 16.32 26.25 -33.91
C LEU A 229 15.99 25.57 -35.24
N SER A 230 14.90 24.79 -35.31
CA SER A 230 14.50 24.12 -36.54
C SER A 230 14.17 25.13 -37.65
N THR A 231 13.57 26.27 -37.28
CA THR A 231 13.30 27.38 -38.19
C THR A 231 14.58 28.02 -38.73
N PHE A 232 15.58 28.27 -37.87
CA PHE A 232 16.87 28.85 -38.28
C PHE A 232 17.74 27.89 -39.09
N LEU A 233 17.76 26.61 -38.71
CA LEU A 233 18.60 25.58 -39.35
C LEU A 233 17.94 24.94 -40.58
N GLY A 234 16.69 25.30 -40.91
CA GLY A 234 15.94 24.72 -42.02
C GLY A 234 15.59 23.23 -41.83
N ILE A 235 15.65 22.73 -40.60
CA ILE A 235 15.33 21.33 -40.28
C ILE A 235 13.82 21.15 -40.31
N LYS A 236 13.31 20.40 -41.28
CA LYS A 236 11.89 20.03 -41.33
C LYS A 236 11.57 19.01 -40.25
N VAL A 237 10.76 19.41 -39.27
CA VAL A 237 10.26 18.50 -38.23
C VAL A 237 9.12 17.67 -38.82
N GLY A 238 9.33 16.37 -39.00
CA GLY A 238 8.30 15.47 -39.50
C GLY A 238 7.17 15.25 -38.48
N THR A 239 5.95 14.99 -38.96
CA THR A 239 4.79 14.72 -38.09
C THR A 239 5.04 13.54 -37.13
N GLY A 240 5.81 12.53 -37.56
CA GLY A 240 6.18 11.38 -36.73
C GLY A 240 7.04 11.73 -35.51
N THR A 241 7.96 12.71 -35.61
CA THR A 241 8.79 13.12 -34.47
C THR A 241 7.97 13.92 -33.45
N LEU A 242 7.04 14.76 -33.90
CA LEU A 242 6.10 15.47 -33.02
C LEU A 242 5.19 14.51 -32.26
N ILE A 243 4.63 13.51 -32.95
CA ILE A 243 3.81 12.46 -32.32
C ILE A 243 4.64 11.65 -31.31
N GLY A 244 5.89 11.33 -31.65
CA GLY A 244 6.81 10.62 -30.75
C GLY A 244 7.12 11.40 -29.46
N VAL A 245 7.42 12.70 -29.59
CA VAL A 245 7.64 13.60 -28.43
C VAL A 245 6.37 13.73 -27.59
N LEU A 246 5.21 13.86 -28.21
CA LEU A 246 3.94 13.98 -27.50
C LEU A 246 3.63 12.70 -26.70
N LEU A 247 3.79 11.52 -27.31
CA LEU A 247 3.63 10.24 -26.62
C LEU A 247 4.63 10.09 -25.46
N PHE A 248 5.89 10.47 -25.66
CA PHE A 248 6.89 10.46 -24.60
C PHE A 248 6.50 11.32 -23.40
N LEU A 249 5.96 12.52 -23.64
CA LEU A 249 5.47 13.40 -22.58
C LEU A 249 4.27 12.84 -21.84
N VAL A 250 3.32 12.24 -22.56
CA VAL A 250 2.17 11.57 -21.93
C VAL A 250 2.63 10.44 -21.01
N VAL A 251 3.61 9.64 -21.43
CA VAL A 251 4.19 8.56 -20.61
C VAL A 251 4.86 9.11 -19.36
N ILE A 252 5.69 10.16 -19.49
CA ILE A 252 6.32 10.82 -18.34
C ILE A 252 5.27 11.37 -17.37
N GLN A 253 4.26 12.09 -17.86
CA GLN A 253 3.21 12.65 -17.02
C GLN A 253 2.42 11.56 -16.28
N PHE A 254 2.07 10.48 -16.98
CA PHE A 254 1.41 9.34 -16.38
C PHE A 254 2.26 8.68 -15.28
N MET A 255 3.56 8.53 -15.51
CA MET A 255 4.50 7.98 -14.53
C MET A 255 4.56 8.86 -13.27
N PHE A 256 4.72 10.17 -13.43
CA PHE A 256 4.76 11.12 -12.32
C PHE A 256 3.43 11.14 -11.53
N MET A 257 2.29 11.09 -12.22
CA MET A 257 0.99 11.04 -11.57
C MET A 257 0.84 9.79 -10.69
N ASN A 258 1.35 8.64 -11.13
CA ASN A 258 1.34 7.41 -10.33
C ASN A 258 2.29 7.49 -9.12
N ILE A 259 3.45 8.12 -9.25
CA ILE A 259 4.37 8.34 -8.13
C ILE A 259 3.72 9.23 -7.06
N ILE A 260 3.08 10.33 -7.47
CA ILE A 260 2.39 11.24 -6.55
C ILE A 260 1.23 10.52 -5.84
N ARG A 261 0.41 9.77 -6.58
CA ARG A 261 -0.72 9.01 -6.02
C ARG A 261 -0.27 7.92 -5.05
N SER A 262 0.79 7.19 -5.36
CA SER A 262 1.31 6.11 -4.51
C SER A 262 2.03 6.60 -3.26
N SER A 263 2.49 7.86 -3.26
CA SER A 263 3.14 8.47 -2.10
C SER A 263 2.16 8.87 -0.99
N ARG A 264 0.84 8.96 -1.27
CA ARG A 264 -0.17 9.37 -0.28
C ARG A 264 -0.17 8.42 0.93
N PRO A 265 0.01 8.93 2.16
CA PRO A 265 -0.08 8.11 3.36
C PRO A 265 -1.52 7.61 3.52
N GLY A 266 -1.69 6.39 4.02
CA GLY A 266 -3.01 5.79 4.26
C GLY A 266 -3.75 6.35 5.48
N VAL A 267 -3.41 7.57 5.91
CA VAL A 267 -4.03 8.22 7.07
C VAL A 267 -5.21 9.03 6.52
N THR A 268 -6.43 8.53 6.73
CA THR A 268 -7.64 9.35 6.60
C THR A 268 -7.70 10.22 7.85
N ALA A 269 -7.56 11.53 7.64
CA ALA A 269 -7.94 12.53 8.64
C ALA A 269 -9.45 12.56 8.80
#